data_AF-A0A0B6YPC6-F1
#
_entry.id   AF-A0A0B6YPC6-F1
#
_cell.length_a   1.000
_cell.length_b   1.000
_cell.length_c   1.000
_cell.angle_alpha   90.00
_cell.angle_beta   90.00
_cell.angle_gamma   90.00
#
_symmetry.space_group_name_H-M   'P 1'
#
loop_
_entity.id
_entity.type
_entity.pdbx_description
1 polymer ?
#
loop_
_entity_poly.entity_id
_entity_poly.type
_entity_poly.pdbx_seq_one_letter_code
_entity_poly.pdbx_strand_id
1 'polypeptide(L)'
;SLMMASELGEPHLYQGIDLEFPPTKHRPLTDPTAIFPEFFFGSDGFEELRKFIKQGSEFSKEISVILQERSEAEITYAKSLSKIAAKILRVCGGGIGTVSEGWKSIGTTMEQEADLHKCLSSGFMEDISKPLKGFVEVQIKARKPLEAMVDKAFKNLMDRRAEEFKFKKQSYSCCRDYEKAESAVSDAKSSKGKDVGKFEKKSKQLHTML
;
A
#
# COMPACT_ATOMS: atom_id res chain seq x y z
N SER A 1 12.42 -22.23 -47.54
CA SER A 1 13.62 -22.12 -46.66
C SER A 1 13.27 -22.29 -45.18
N LEU A 2 12.65 -23.42 -44.82
CA LEU A 2 12.37 -23.80 -43.42
C LEU A 2 12.69 -25.29 -43.24
N MET A 3 13.80 -25.71 -43.84
CA MET A 3 14.50 -26.97 -43.56
C MET A 3 15.92 -26.53 -43.20
N MET A 4 16.22 -26.39 -41.92
CA MET A 4 17.55 -26.39 -41.28
C MET A 4 17.40 -25.93 -39.81
N ALA A 5 16.64 -26.67 -39.01
CA ALA A 5 16.63 -26.48 -37.55
C ALA A 5 16.32 -27.80 -36.82
N SER A 6 16.82 -28.93 -37.33
CA SER A 6 16.61 -30.25 -36.74
C SER A 6 17.85 -30.83 -36.05
N GLU A 7 18.94 -30.08 -35.91
CA GLU A 7 20.12 -30.54 -35.18
C GLU A 7 20.73 -29.35 -34.46
N LEU A 8 20.50 -29.30 -33.14
CA LEU A 8 21.34 -28.77 -32.07
C LEU A 8 20.43 -28.65 -30.85
N GLY A 9 20.59 -29.57 -29.90
CA GLY A 9 19.89 -29.51 -28.63
C GLY A 9 20.34 -28.29 -27.84
N GLU A 10 19.42 -27.39 -27.53
CA GLU A 10 19.47 -26.36 -26.49
C GLU A 10 18.01 -25.99 -26.16
N PRO A 11 17.45 -26.33 -24.98
CA PRO A 11 16.04 -26.15 -24.66
C PRO A 11 15.66 -24.73 -24.18
N HIS A 12 16.40 -23.67 -24.57
CA HIS A 12 16.29 -22.36 -23.91
C HIS A 12 16.14 -21.13 -24.82
N LEU A 13 15.44 -21.22 -25.96
CA LEU A 13 15.20 -20.02 -26.80
C LEU A 13 13.75 -19.66 -27.11
N TYR A 14 12.80 -20.15 -26.32
CA TYR A 14 11.47 -19.54 -26.20
C TYR A 14 11.29 -18.94 -24.80
N GLN A 15 12.22 -18.10 -24.38
CA GLN A 15 11.95 -17.15 -23.31
C GLN A 15 11.24 -15.97 -23.99
N GLY A 16 9.92 -16.13 -24.13
CA GLY A 16 9.02 -15.04 -24.42
C GLY A 16 9.21 -13.93 -23.39
N ILE A 17 8.57 -12.80 -23.64
CA ILE A 17 8.58 -11.62 -22.78
C ILE A 17 8.00 -12.00 -21.41
N ASP A 18 8.80 -12.64 -20.58
CA ASP A 18 8.56 -12.81 -19.17
C ASP A 18 8.74 -11.42 -18.58
N LEU A 19 7.63 -10.69 -18.52
CA LEU A 19 7.37 -9.77 -17.42
C LEU A 19 7.16 -10.55 -16.09
N GLU A 20 7.84 -11.69 -15.91
CA GLU A 20 8.31 -12.08 -14.60
C GLU A 20 9.35 -11.03 -14.23
N PHE A 21 8.89 -10.03 -13.47
CA PHE A 21 9.81 -9.31 -12.60
C PHE A 21 10.70 -10.37 -11.93
N PRO A 22 12.03 -10.21 -11.99
CA PRO A 22 12.93 -11.15 -11.33
C PRO A 22 12.42 -11.34 -9.90
N PRO A 23 12.44 -12.57 -9.34
CA PRO A 23 11.91 -12.82 -8.00
C PRO A 23 12.52 -11.81 -7.04
N THR A 24 11.71 -10.80 -6.70
CA THR A 24 12.18 -9.73 -5.85
C THR A 24 12.33 -10.35 -4.48
N LYS A 25 13.54 -10.25 -3.93
CA LYS A 25 13.78 -10.68 -2.57
C LYS A 25 12.87 -9.84 -1.70
N HIS A 26 11.78 -10.45 -1.25
CA HIS A 26 10.84 -9.88 -0.31
C HIS A 26 11.64 -9.37 0.88
N ARG A 27 11.75 -8.05 1.01
CA ARG A 27 12.51 -7.42 2.08
C ARG A 27 11.52 -6.55 2.84
N PRO A 28 11.25 -6.85 4.12
CA PRO A 28 10.32 -6.05 4.91
C PRO A 28 10.79 -4.60 4.98
N LEU A 29 9.83 -3.69 5.01
CA LEU A 29 10.04 -2.25 5.09
C LEU A 29 10.55 -1.85 6.49
N THR A 30 11.80 -2.20 6.81
CA THR A 30 12.46 -1.86 8.09
C THR A 30 13.45 -0.70 7.97
N ASP A 31 13.79 -0.30 6.74
CA ASP A 31 14.75 0.76 6.47
C ASP A 31 14.03 2.07 6.06
N PRO A 32 14.07 3.13 6.89
CA PRO A 32 13.47 4.42 6.60
C PRO A 32 14.16 5.20 5.46
N THR A 33 15.31 4.75 4.96
CA THR A 33 16.04 5.37 3.83
C THR A 33 15.87 4.66 2.49
N ALA A 34 15.15 3.54 2.45
CA ALA A 34 14.92 2.80 1.21
C ALA A 34 14.05 3.59 0.21
N ILE A 35 14.57 3.79 -1.00
CA ILE A 35 13.88 4.52 -2.07
C ILE A 35 12.79 3.60 -2.67
N PHE A 36 11.57 4.13 -2.69
CA PHE A 36 10.29 3.47 -3.00
C PHE A 36 10.23 2.47 -4.18
N PRO A 37 10.91 2.63 -5.34
CA PRO A 37 10.62 1.81 -6.51
C PRO A 37 11.01 0.34 -6.34
N GLU A 38 12.19 0.02 -5.80
CA GLU A 38 12.74 -1.35 -5.87
C GLU A 38 12.05 -2.35 -4.93
N PHE A 39 11.33 -1.89 -3.91
CA PHE A 39 10.69 -2.75 -2.91
C PHE A 39 9.27 -3.20 -3.28
N PHE A 40 8.60 -2.48 -4.18
CA PHE A 40 7.18 -2.74 -4.48
C PHE A 40 6.94 -3.49 -5.78
N PHE A 41 7.99 -3.85 -6.52
CA PHE A 41 7.88 -4.75 -7.65
C PHE A 41 7.66 -6.18 -7.12
N GLY A 42 6.42 -6.67 -7.18
CA GLY A 42 6.04 -7.98 -6.66
C GLY A 42 4.52 -8.11 -6.58
N SER A 43 4.00 -9.33 -6.42
CA SER A 43 2.56 -9.57 -6.35
C SER A 43 1.87 -8.89 -5.17
N ASP A 44 2.63 -8.52 -4.14
CA ASP A 44 2.15 -8.00 -2.86
C ASP A 44 2.78 -6.67 -2.44
N GLY A 45 3.76 -6.15 -3.20
CA GLY A 45 4.45 -4.90 -2.86
C GLY A 45 3.50 -3.72 -2.64
N PHE A 46 2.53 -3.53 -3.53
CA PHE A 46 1.53 -2.47 -3.34
C PHE A 46 0.67 -2.65 -2.07
N GLU A 47 0.39 -3.89 -1.67
CA GLU A 47 -0.36 -4.18 -0.44
C GLU A 47 0.46 -3.80 0.80
N GLU A 48 1.78 -4.01 0.78
CA GLU A 48 2.68 -3.55 1.85
C GLU A 48 2.72 -2.03 1.95
N LEU A 49 2.87 -1.35 0.81
CA LEU A 49 2.81 0.11 0.75
C LEU A 49 1.48 0.64 1.32
N ARG A 50 0.37 0.02 0.90
CA ARG A 50 -0.96 0.33 1.38
C ARG A 50 -1.07 0.18 2.90
N LYS A 51 -0.50 -0.87 3.49
CA LYS A 51 -0.47 -1.11 4.95
C LYS A 51 0.38 -0.05 5.66
N PHE A 52 1.58 0.24 5.16
CA PHE A 52 2.47 1.25 5.72
C PHE A 52 1.81 2.63 5.79
N ILE A 53 1.17 3.06 4.70
CA ILE A 53 0.46 4.36 4.66
C ILE A 53 -0.74 4.36 5.63
N LYS A 54 -1.49 3.26 5.73
CA LYS A 54 -2.60 3.14 6.71
C LYS A 54 -2.10 3.24 8.14
N GLN A 55 -0.97 2.60 8.45
CA GLN A 55 -0.35 2.68 9.76
C GLN A 55 0.07 4.12 10.12
N GLY A 56 0.67 4.86 9.18
CA GLY A 56 0.98 6.29 9.41
C GLY A 56 -0.26 7.15 9.65
N SER A 57 -1.39 6.81 9.02
CA SER A 57 -2.67 7.47 9.26
C SER A 57 -3.21 7.17 10.65
N GLU A 58 -3.09 5.92 11.12
CA GLU A 58 -3.54 5.53 12.47
C GLU A 58 -2.67 6.16 13.55
N PHE A 59 -1.35 6.14 13.39
CA PHE A 59 -0.41 6.86 14.25
C PHE A 59 -0.80 8.34 14.41
N SER A 60 -1.14 9.01 13.30
CA SER A 60 -1.56 10.43 13.34
C SER A 60 -2.86 10.64 14.14
N LYS A 61 -3.80 9.68 14.10
CA LYS A 61 -5.02 9.73 14.93
C LYS A 61 -4.70 9.51 16.39
N GLU A 62 -3.85 8.54 16.72
CA GLU A 62 -3.40 8.28 18.09
C GLU A 62 -2.72 9.51 18.68
N ILE A 63 -1.80 10.16 17.94
CA ILE A 63 -1.19 11.42 18.35
C ILE A 63 -2.24 12.51 18.60
N SER A 64 -3.26 12.59 17.74
CA SER A 64 -4.35 13.57 17.92
C SER A 64 -5.16 13.33 19.20
N VAL A 65 -5.34 12.07 19.61
CA VAL A 65 -6.01 11.68 20.86
C VAL A 65 -5.11 12.00 22.06
N ILE A 66 -3.82 11.67 22.00
CA ILE A 66 -2.86 12.00 23.07
C ILE A 66 -2.80 13.51 23.31
N LEU A 67 -2.82 14.33 22.25
CA LEU A 67 -2.84 15.79 22.37
C LEU A 67 -4.15 16.33 22.95
N GLN A 68 -5.27 15.66 22.69
CA GLN A 68 -6.56 15.98 23.32
C GLN A 68 -6.50 15.71 24.83
N GLU A 69 -6.00 14.55 25.24
CA GLU A 69 -5.82 14.23 26.66
C GLU A 69 -4.85 15.21 27.34
N ARG A 70 -3.76 15.57 26.65
CA ARG A 70 -2.82 16.58 27.16
C ARG A 70 -3.50 17.94 27.33
N SER A 71 -4.29 18.38 26.36
CA SER A 71 -5.06 19.63 26.43
C SER A 71 -6.02 19.63 27.63
N GLU A 72 -6.72 18.52 27.90
CA GLU A 72 -7.61 18.38 29.04
C GLU A 72 -6.89 18.46 30.39
N ALA A 73 -5.68 17.90 30.47
CA ALA A 73 -4.82 18.02 31.64
C ALA A 73 -4.40 19.48 31.88
N GLU A 74 -3.98 20.20 30.84
CA GLU A 74 -3.62 21.63 30.93
C GLU A 74 -4.82 22.49 31.40
N ILE A 75 -6.02 22.25 30.87
CA ILE A 75 -7.24 22.96 31.32
C ILE A 75 -7.55 22.66 32.78
N THR A 76 -7.36 21.42 33.22
CA THR A 76 -7.59 21.04 34.61
C THR A 76 -6.61 21.73 35.56
N TYR A 77 -5.34 21.82 35.14
CA TYR A 77 -4.32 22.54 35.89
C TYR A 77 -4.63 24.04 35.97
N ALA A 78 -4.94 24.68 34.84
CA ALA A 78 -5.33 26.08 34.77
C ALA A 78 -6.52 26.40 35.69
N LYS A 79 -7.59 25.59 35.66
CA LYS A 79 -8.76 25.77 36.54
C LYS A 79 -8.39 25.68 38.02
N SER A 80 -7.46 24.79 38.36
CA SER A 80 -6.98 24.61 39.73
C SER A 80 -6.17 25.81 40.20
N LEU A 81 -5.27 26.32 39.35
CA LEU A 81 -4.51 27.56 39.60
C LEU A 81 -5.44 28.76 39.81
N SER A 82 -6.37 29.03 38.88
CA SER A 82 -7.35 30.13 39.04
C SER A 82 -8.15 30.02 40.34
N LYS A 83 -8.52 28.80 40.75
CA LYS A 83 -9.25 28.57 42.01
C LYS A 83 -8.40 28.90 43.24
N ILE A 84 -7.10 28.61 43.23
CA ILE A 84 -6.18 28.92 44.33
C ILE A 84 -5.88 30.43 44.34
N ALA A 85 -5.58 31.01 43.18
CA ALA A 85 -5.40 32.44 42.99
C ALA A 85 -6.57 33.25 43.57
N ALA A 86 -7.81 32.89 43.21
CA ALA A 86 -9.01 33.53 43.72
C ALA A 86 -9.16 33.44 45.26
N LYS A 87 -8.68 32.36 45.89
CA LYS A 87 -8.67 32.25 47.36
C LYS A 87 -7.66 33.21 47.98
N ILE A 88 -6.44 33.29 47.43
CA ILE A 88 -5.39 34.20 47.90
C ILE A 88 -5.87 35.65 47.78
N LEU A 89 -6.38 36.03 46.61
CA LEU A 89 -6.85 37.39 46.35
C LEU A 89 -8.01 37.78 47.26
N ARG A 90 -8.93 36.84 47.56
CA ARG A 90 -10.01 37.06 48.53
C ARG A 90 -9.49 37.35 49.93
N VAL A 91 -8.56 36.54 50.44
CA VAL A 91 -7.96 36.73 51.77
C VAL A 91 -7.23 38.08 51.85
N CYS A 92 -6.54 38.47 50.77
CA CYS A 92 -5.79 39.72 50.74
C CYS A 92 -6.67 40.97 50.51
N GLY A 93 -7.93 40.82 50.11
CA GLY A 93 -8.82 41.94 49.78
C GLY A 93 -9.03 42.93 50.93
N GLY A 94 -8.99 42.46 52.18
CA GLY A 94 -9.07 43.31 53.39
C GLY A 94 -7.73 43.62 54.04
N GLY A 95 -6.62 43.10 53.50
CA GLY A 95 -5.28 43.29 54.07
C GLY A 95 -4.65 44.62 53.65
N ILE A 96 -3.94 45.26 54.58
CA ILE A 96 -3.22 46.52 54.40
C ILE A 96 -1.72 46.28 54.60
N GLY A 97 -0.88 46.98 53.84
CA GLY A 97 0.57 46.94 53.97
C GLY A 97 1.26 46.00 52.96
N THR A 98 2.58 46.11 52.90
CA THR A 98 3.43 45.51 51.87
C THR A 98 3.38 43.97 51.84
N VAL A 99 3.17 43.33 52.99
CA VAL A 99 2.99 41.87 53.05
C VAL A 99 1.70 41.45 52.34
N SER A 100 0.59 42.18 52.55
CA SER A 100 -0.67 41.89 51.85
C SER A 100 -0.55 42.14 50.35
N GLU A 101 0.15 43.20 49.95
CA GLU A 101 0.44 43.50 48.54
C GLU A 101 1.30 42.42 47.88
N GLY A 102 2.32 41.90 48.58
CA GLY A 102 3.13 40.79 48.10
C GLY A 102 2.29 39.54 47.81
N TRP A 103 1.37 39.18 48.72
CA TRP A 103 0.44 38.08 48.48
C TRP A 103 -0.57 38.34 47.35
N LYS A 104 -1.04 39.59 47.18
CA LYS A 104 -1.86 39.97 46.01
C LYS A 104 -1.09 39.73 44.71
N SER A 105 0.18 40.16 44.65
CA SER A 105 1.03 39.94 43.48
C SER A 105 1.16 38.45 43.15
N ILE A 106 1.38 37.59 44.15
CA ILE A 106 1.44 36.14 43.95
C ILE A 106 0.12 35.60 43.37
N GLY A 107 -1.02 36.04 43.91
CA GLY A 107 -2.34 35.67 43.40
C GLY A 107 -2.53 36.09 41.94
N THR A 108 -2.11 37.30 41.57
CA THR A 108 -2.18 37.80 40.19
C THR A 108 -1.27 37.01 39.25
N THR A 109 -0.02 36.71 39.64
CA THR A 109 0.88 35.88 38.83
C THR A 109 0.31 34.48 38.60
N MET A 110 -0.32 33.89 39.62
CA MET A 110 -0.96 32.57 39.50
C MET A 110 -2.16 32.57 38.54
N GLU A 111 -2.92 33.66 38.46
CA GLU A 111 -3.98 33.81 37.46
C GLU A 111 -3.41 33.96 36.04
N GLN A 112 -2.33 34.73 35.88
CA GLN A 112 -1.63 34.86 34.60
C GLN A 112 -1.07 33.50 34.13
N GLU A 113 -0.50 32.71 35.05
CA GLU A 113 -0.04 31.35 34.76
C GLU A 113 -1.20 30.46 34.31
N ALA A 114 -2.34 30.52 35.00
CA ALA A 114 -3.55 29.79 34.58
C ALA A 114 -3.99 30.15 33.14
N ASP A 115 -3.90 31.42 32.75
CA ASP A 115 -4.22 31.86 31.40
C ASP A 115 -3.21 31.34 30.36
N LEU A 116 -1.91 31.31 30.69
CA LEU A 116 -0.90 30.69 29.82
C LEU A 116 -1.20 29.21 29.55
N HIS A 117 -1.62 28.45 30.57
CA HIS A 117 -2.02 27.06 30.42
C HIS A 117 -3.28 26.89 29.56
N LYS A 118 -4.26 27.80 29.67
CA LYS A 118 -5.44 27.81 28.78
C LYS A 118 -5.02 28.06 27.33
N CYS A 119 -4.16 29.02 27.08
CA CYS A 119 -3.63 29.31 25.75
C CYS A 119 -2.84 28.11 25.18
N LEU A 120 -2.00 27.46 26.00
CA LEU A 120 -1.26 26.25 25.60
C LEU A 120 -2.22 25.11 25.21
N SER A 121 -3.25 24.88 26.01
CA SER A 121 -4.32 23.92 25.68
C SER A 121 -4.97 24.25 24.34
N SER A 122 -5.33 25.50 24.11
CA SER A 122 -5.91 25.93 22.83
C SER A 122 -4.95 25.69 21.67
N GLY A 123 -3.65 25.96 21.85
CA GLY A 123 -2.62 25.70 20.83
C GLY A 123 -2.52 24.21 20.46
N PHE A 124 -2.56 23.30 21.43
CA PHE A 124 -2.60 21.85 21.15
C PHE A 124 -3.79 21.47 20.26
N MET A 125 -4.94 22.11 20.47
CA MET A 125 -6.17 21.79 19.75
C MET A 125 -6.25 22.44 18.37
N GLU A 126 -6.07 23.76 18.31
CA GLU A 126 -6.27 24.57 17.11
C GLU A 126 -5.09 24.48 16.14
N ASP A 127 -3.86 24.43 16.65
CA ASP A 127 -2.67 24.54 15.81
C ASP A 127 -2.09 23.17 15.45
N ILE A 128 -2.45 22.11 16.20
CA ILE A 128 -1.88 20.77 16.02
C ILE A 128 -2.96 19.71 15.78
N SER A 129 -3.83 19.44 16.76
CA SER A 129 -4.77 18.31 16.70
C SER A 129 -5.78 18.45 15.55
N LYS A 130 -6.39 19.63 15.36
CA LYS A 130 -7.32 19.88 14.24
C LYS A 130 -6.62 19.81 12.87
N PRO A 131 -5.50 20.51 12.62
CA PRO A 131 -4.75 20.38 11.37
C PRO A 131 -4.31 18.94 11.06
N LEU A 132 -3.88 18.18 12.07
CA LEU A 132 -3.47 16.79 11.90
C LEU A 132 -4.64 15.89 11.46
N LYS A 133 -5.81 16.04 12.09
CA LYS A 133 -7.04 15.34 11.66
C LYS A 133 -7.42 15.70 10.23
N GLY A 134 -7.39 16.99 9.90
CA GLY A 134 -7.67 17.48 8.54
C GLY A 134 -6.70 16.92 7.50
N PHE A 135 -5.41 16.88 7.82
CA PHE A 135 -4.37 16.28 6.97
C PHE A 135 -4.67 14.80 6.69
N VAL A 136 -4.97 14.01 7.71
CA VAL A 136 -5.31 12.58 7.56
C VAL A 136 -6.50 12.39 6.62
N GLU A 137 -7.56 13.19 6.78
CA GLU A 137 -8.74 13.11 5.91
C GLU A 137 -8.42 13.44 4.45
N VAL A 138 -7.62 14.48 4.21
CA VAL A 138 -7.17 14.87 2.87
C VAL A 138 -6.35 13.75 2.23
N GLN A 139 -5.40 13.17 2.97
CA GLN A 139 -4.58 12.05 2.49
C GLN A 139 -5.43 10.83 2.13
N ILE A 140 -6.40 10.47 2.98
CA ILE A 140 -7.31 9.34 2.71
C ILE A 140 -8.12 9.60 1.44
N LYS A 141 -8.67 10.82 1.26
CA LYS A 141 -9.45 11.19 0.07
C LYS A 141 -8.60 11.14 -1.20
N ALA A 142 -7.37 11.64 -1.15
CA ALA A 142 -6.45 11.63 -2.29
C ALA A 142 -6.00 10.22 -2.68
N ARG A 143 -5.76 9.34 -1.69
CA ARG A 143 -5.22 8.00 -1.91
C ARG A 143 -6.25 7.00 -2.45
N LYS A 144 -7.50 7.01 -1.95
CA LYS A 144 -8.55 6.06 -2.37
C LYS A 144 -8.68 5.83 -3.89
N PRO A 145 -8.75 6.87 -4.74
CA PRO A 145 -8.85 6.67 -6.20
C PRO A 145 -7.59 6.05 -6.79
N LEU A 146 -6.40 6.36 -6.27
CA LEU A 146 -5.14 5.74 -6.70
C LEU A 146 -5.14 4.24 -6.39
N GLU A 147 -5.60 3.85 -5.18
CA GLU A 147 -5.72 2.44 -4.80
C GLU A 147 -6.66 1.67 -5.72
N ALA A 148 -7.81 2.25 -6.06
CA ALA A 148 -8.76 1.63 -6.98
C ALA A 148 -8.19 1.45 -8.39
N MET A 149 -7.37 2.41 -8.87
CA MET A 149 -6.68 2.27 -10.16
C MET A 149 -5.67 1.13 -10.14
N VAL A 150 -4.90 0.99 -9.06
CA VAL A 150 -3.94 -0.12 -8.91
C VAL A 150 -4.65 -1.46 -8.81
N ASP A 151 -5.72 -1.57 -8.01
CA ASP A 151 -6.52 -2.80 -7.89
C ASP A 151 -7.10 -3.23 -9.25
N LYS A 152 -7.58 -2.27 -10.04
CA LYS A 152 -8.09 -2.51 -11.40
C LYS A 152 -6.98 -2.98 -12.34
N ALA A 153 -5.81 -2.35 -12.30
CA ALA A 153 -4.66 -2.74 -13.12
C ALA A 153 -4.16 -4.14 -12.75
N PHE A 154 -4.08 -4.45 -11.46
CA PHE A 154 -3.70 -5.76 -10.95
C PHE A 154 -4.69 -6.85 -11.38
N LYS A 155 -6.00 -6.59 -11.25
CA LYS A 155 -7.05 -7.50 -11.73
C LYS A 155 -6.91 -7.80 -13.22
N ASN A 156 -6.72 -6.76 -14.05
CA ASN A 156 -6.51 -6.93 -15.50
C ASN A 156 -5.26 -7.76 -15.79
N LEU A 157 -4.14 -7.48 -15.12
CA LEU A 157 -2.92 -8.27 -15.27
C LEU A 157 -3.15 -9.76 -14.94
N MET A 158 -3.85 -10.06 -13.85
CA MET A 158 -4.17 -11.43 -13.46
C MET A 158 -5.08 -12.14 -14.48
N ASP A 159 -6.07 -11.43 -15.02
CA ASP A 159 -6.94 -11.96 -16.06
C ASP A 159 -6.15 -12.27 -17.35
N ARG A 160 -5.20 -11.40 -17.73
CA ARG A 160 -4.30 -11.64 -18.89
C ARG A 160 -3.36 -12.82 -18.67
N ARG A 161 -2.77 -12.97 -17.48
CA ARG A 161 -1.94 -14.13 -17.14
C ARG A 161 -2.75 -15.44 -17.20
N ALA A 162 -4.02 -15.41 -16.79
CA ALA A 162 -4.89 -16.58 -16.90
C ALA A 162 -5.21 -16.95 -18.37
N GLU A 163 -5.47 -15.95 -19.22
CA GLU A 163 -5.64 -16.15 -20.67
C GLU A 163 -4.36 -16.68 -21.32
N GLU A 164 -3.21 -16.08 -21.01
CA GLU A 164 -1.90 -16.52 -21.48
C GLU A 164 -1.64 -17.98 -21.13
N PHE A 165 -1.85 -18.37 -19.87
CA PHE A 165 -1.71 -19.75 -19.43
C PHE A 165 -2.64 -20.71 -20.21
N LYS A 166 -3.89 -20.30 -20.46
CA LYS A 166 -4.86 -21.08 -21.25
C LYS A 166 -4.38 -21.27 -22.69
N PHE A 167 -3.96 -20.21 -23.37
CA PHE A 167 -3.48 -20.28 -24.76
C PHE A 167 -2.16 -21.05 -24.87
N LYS A 168 -1.25 -20.89 -23.91
CA LYS A 168 0.00 -21.65 -23.82
C LYS A 168 -0.30 -23.15 -23.71
N LYS A 169 -1.21 -23.55 -22.81
CA LYS A 169 -1.65 -24.95 -22.69
C LYS A 169 -2.31 -25.46 -23.97
N GLN A 170 -3.13 -24.65 -24.63
CA GLN A 170 -3.80 -25.01 -25.89
C GLN A 170 -2.78 -25.22 -27.01
N SER A 171 -1.79 -24.33 -27.16
CA SER A 171 -0.70 -24.44 -28.14
C SER A 171 0.09 -25.73 -27.97
N TYR A 172 0.54 -26.06 -26.74
CA TYR A 172 1.22 -27.34 -26.48
C TYR A 172 0.36 -28.56 -26.80
N SER A 173 -0.95 -28.49 -26.56
CA SER A 173 -1.84 -29.60 -26.93
C SER A 173 -1.94 -29.75 -28.45
N CYS A 174 -2.08 -28.65 -29.18
CA CYS A 174 -2.16 -28.66 -30.64
C CYS A 174 -0.87 -29.18 -31.28
N CYS A 175 0.32 -28.78 -30.78
CA CYS A 175 1.60 -29.32 -31.24
C CYS A 175 1.67 -30.84 -31.09
N ARG A 176 1.31 -31.38 -29.91
CA ARG A 176 1.32 -32.83 -29.69
C ARG A 176 0.34 -33.58 -30.58
N ASP A 177 -0.85 -33.01 -30.81
CA ASP A 177 -1.84 -33.63 -31.69
C ASP A 177 -1.40 -33.58 -33.16
N TYR A 178 -0.71 -32.52 -33.57
CA TYR A 178 -0.07 -32.40 -34.88
C TYR A 178 1.04 -33.44 -35.07
N GLU A 179 1.97 -33.58 -34.12
CA GLU A 179 3.05 -34.58 -34.15
C GLU A 179 2.49 -36.01 -34.28
N LYS A 180 1.43 -36.34 -33.53
CA LYS A 180 0.74 -37.64 -33.66
C LYS A 180 0.10 -37.84 -35.03
N ALA A 181 -0.51 -36.79 -35.60
CA ALA A 181 -1.11 -36.85 -36.92
C ALA A 181 -0.05 -37.05 -38.02
N GLU A 182 1.09 -36.36 -37.93
CA GLU A 182 2.25 -36.55 -38.80
C GLU A 182 2.80 -37.98 -38.73
N SER A 183 2.98 -38.53 -37.52
CA SER A 183 3.42 -39.93 -37.34
C SER A 183 2.44 -40.91 -38.02
N ALA A 184 1.14 -40.72 -37.84
CA ALA A 184 0.13 -41.56 -38.46
C ALA A 184 0.10 -41.45 -40.01
N VAL A 185 0.39 -40.27 -40.57
CA VAL A 185 0.57 -40.10 -42.02
C VAL A 185 1.77 -40.91 -42.52
N SER A 186 2.89 -40.86 -41.78
CA SER A 186 4.10 -41.62 -42.11
C SER A 186 3.84 -43.14 -42.10
N ASP A 187 3.16 -43.65 -41.07
CA ASP A 187 2.82 -45.07 -40.93
C ASP A 187 1.81 -45.56 -41.99
N ALA A 188 0.83 -44.72 -42.35
CA ALA A 188 -0.13 -45.04 -43.40
C ALA A 188 0.54 -45.10 -44.80
N LYS A 189 1.58 -44.27 -45.04
CA LYS A 189 2.38 -44.29 -46.27
C LYS A 189 3.26 -45.53 -46.37
N SER A 190 3.89 -45.95 -45.28
CA SER A 190 4.75 -47.15 -45.26
C SER A 190 3.97 -48.46 -45.41
N SER A 191 2.70 -48.48 -44.98
CA SER A 191 1.81 -49.66 -45.05
C SER A 191 0.94 -49.77 -46.32
N LYS A 192 1.02 -48.84 -47.29
CA LYS A 192 0.10 -48.74 -48.45
C LYS A 192 -1.40 -48.74 -48.06
N GLY A 193 -1.73 -48.13 -46.92
CA GLY A 193 -3.11 -48.08 -46.40
C GLY A 193 -4.02 -47.12 -47.18
N LYS A 194 -5.33 -47.41 -47.26
CA LYS A 194 -6.33 -46.59 -48.00
C LYS A 194 -6.69 -45.25 -47.32
N ASP A 195 -6.22 -45.01 -46.09
CA ASP A 195 -6.62 -43.86 -45.27
C ASP A 195 -5.63 -42.69 -45.26
N VAL A 196 -4.55 -42.73 -46.05
CA VAL A 196 -3.50 -41.68 -46.10
C VAL A 196 -4.09 -40.28 -46.29
N GLY A 197 -5.01 -40.10 -47.24
CA GLY A 197 -5.62 -38.80 -47.52
C GLY A 197 -6.46 -38.23 -46.38
N LYS A 198 -7.01 -39.08 -45.50
CA LYS A 198 -7.74 -38.67 -44.30
C LYS A 198 -6.79 -38.12 -43.24
N PHE A 199 -5.67 -38.79 -43.01
CA PHE A 199 -4.65 -38.36 -42.06
C PHE A 199 -3.92 -37.09 -42.53
N GLU A 200 -3.65 -36.95 -43.82
CA GLU A 200 -3.03 -35.74 -44.38
C GLU A 200 -3.91 -34.50 -44.25
N LYS A 201 -5.24 -34.62 -44.47
CA LYS A 201 -6.17 -33.51 -44.21
C LYS A 201 -6.19 -33.10 -42.75
N LYS A 202 -6.16 -34.07 -41.82
CA LYS A 202 -6.14 -33.81 -40.37
C LYS A 202 -4.82 -33.15 -39.94
N SER A 203 -3.68 -33.61 -40.45
CA SER A 203 -2.36 -32.99 -40.19
C SER A 203 -2.32 -31.53 -40.68
N LYS A 204 -2.74 -31.26 -41.93
CA LYS A 204 -2.79 -29.89 -42.47
C LYS A 204 -3.73 -28.96 -41.69
N GLN A 205 -4.88 -29.47 -41.25
CA GLN A 205 -5.82 -28.70 -40.44
C GLN A 205 -5.23 -28.33 -39.07
N LEU A 206 -4.51 -29.24 -38.41
CA LEU A 206 -3.87 -28.97 -37.13
C LEU A 206 -2.67 -28.01 -37.28
N HIS A 207 -1.90 -28.13 -38.37
CA HIS A 207 -0.82 -27.19 -38.68
C HIS A 207 -1.31 -25.75 -38.83
N THR A 208 -2.53 -25.53 -39.36
CA THR A 208 -3.10 -24.17 -39.46
C THR A 208 -3.60 -23.60 -38.14
N MET A 209 -3.61 -24.39 -37.07
CA MET A 209 -4.02 -23.98 -35.72
C MET A 209 -2.84 -23.70 -34.78
N LEU A 210 -1.60 -23.90 -35.26
CA LEU A 210 -0.34 -23.54 -34.60
C LEU A 210 0.06 -22.11 -34.94
#